data_AF-A0A151JJZ4-F1
#
_entry.id   AF-A0A151JJZ4-F1
#
_cell.length_a   1.000
_cell.length_b   1.000
_cell.length_c   1.000
_cell.angle_alpha   90.00
_cell.angle_beta   90.00
_cell.angle_gamma   90.00
#
_symmetry.space_group_name_H-M   'P 1'
#
loop_
_entity.id
_entity.type
_entity.pdbx_description
1 polymer ?
#
loop_
_entity_poly.entity_id
_entity_poly.type
_entity_poly.pdbx_seq_one_letter_code
_entity_poly.pdbx_strand_id
1 'polypeptide(L)'
;MRYSRLMMGTEQRILVEGPSKKNLMELRGRTENNRVVNFEGSADLIGQFVDVNIVDVFPNSLRGELIRTEKEMNLRSVISPTQMMAKTRREDELGVATFTP
;
A
#
# COMPACT_ATOMS: atom_id res chain seq x y z
N MET A 1 -10.55 21.34 4.42
CA MET A 1 -10.23 21.84 3.07
C MET A 1 -8.74 22.16 2.85
N ARG A 2 -8.02 22.80 3.79
CA ARG A 2 -6.62 23.23 3.55
C ARG A 2 -5.63 22.08 3.33
N TYR A 3 -5.68 21.03 4.14
CA TYR A 3 -4.76 19.89 4.03
C TYR A 3 -4.95 19.04 2.78
N SER A 4 -6.19 18.83 2.35
CA SER A 4 -6.51 18.04 1.16
C SER A 4 -5.87 18.61 -0.10
N ARG A 5 -5.84 19.95 -0.21
CA ARG A 5 -5.23 20.64 -1.34
C ARG A 5 -3.72 20.48 -1.41
N LEU A 6 -3.06 20.30 -0.25
CA LEU A 6 -1.62 20.03 -0.21
C LEU A 6 -1.27 18.63 -0.72
N MET A 7 -2.25 17.74 -0.83
CA MET A 7 -2.03 16.38 -1.35
C MET A 7 -2.14 16.33 -2.88
N MET A 8 -2.62 17.39 -3.54
CA MET A 8 -2.71 17.44 -5.00
C MET A 8 -1.31 17.33 -5.61
N GLY A 9 -1.16 16.46 -6.61
CA GLY A 9 0.11 16.17 -7.28
C GLY A 9 1.11 15.35 -6.45
N THR A 10 0.70 14.81 -5.30
CA THR A 10 1.55 13.92 -4.49
C THR A 10 1.17 12.47 -4.70
N GLU A 11 2.16 11.58 -4.60
CA GLU A 11 1.92 10.15 -4.49
C GLU A 11 1.44 9.83 -3.08
N GLN A 12 0.36 9.06 -2.99
CA GLN A 12 -0.22 8.63 -1.73
C GLN A 12 -0.42 7.13 -1.76
N ARG A 13 0.05 6.45 -0.70
CA ARG A 13 -0.28 5.05 -0.50
C ARG A 13 -1.67 4.95 0.13
N ILE A 14 -2.51 4.11 -0.46
CA ILE A 14 -3.86 3.86 0.03
C ILE A 14 -4.13 2.37 0.22
N LEU A 15 -4.93 2.05 1.23
CA LEU A 15 -5.56 0.73 1.34
C LEU A 15 -6.86 0.75 0.54
N VAL A 16 -7.00 -0.16 -0.43
CA VAL A 16 -8.23 -0.28 -1.22
C VAL A 16 -9.29 -1.02 -0.41
N GLU A 17 -10.46 -0.41 -0.21
CA GLU A 17 -11.53 -0.98 0.61
C GLU A 17 -12.62 -1.68 -0.21
N GLY A 18 -12.86 -1.25 -1.46
CA GLY A 18 -13.99 -1.74 -2.24
C GLY A 18 -14.37 -0.82 -3.41
N PRO A 19 -15.52 -1.06 -4.06
CA PRO A 19 -16.03 -0.17 -5.10
C PRO A 19 -16.45 1.20 -4.53
N SER A 20 -16.37 2.22 -5.38
CA SER A 20 -16.84 3.58 -5.06
C SER A 20 -18.35 3.59 -4.90
N LYS A 21 -18.84 4.43 -3.97
CA LYS A 21 -20.28 4.56 -3.71
C LYS A 21 -21.05 5.18 -4.89
N LYS A 22 -20.38 5.99 -5.71
CA LYS A 22 -21.01 6.77 -6.79
C LYS A 22 -20.84 6.14 -8.16
N ASN A 23 -19.76 5.42 -8.38
CA ASN A 23 -19.43 4.80 -9.66
C ASN A 23 -18.93 3.38 -9.40
N LEU A 24 -19.65 2.37 -9.89
CA LEU A 24 -19.27 0.97 -9.71
C LEU A 24 -18.01 0.59 -10.50
N MET A 25 -17.61 1.40 -11.48
CA MET A 25 -16.38 1.20 -12.27
C MET A 25 -15.13 1.77 -11.57
N GLU A 26 -15.31 2.51 -10.48
CA GLU A 26 -14.21 3.04 -9.68
C GLU A 26 -14.08 2.25 -8.38
N LEU A 27 -12.85 2.21 -7.87
CA LEU A 27 -12.55 1.73 -6.54
C LEU A 27 -12.40 2.90 -5.58
N ARG A 28 -12.55 2.61 -4.30
CA ARG A 28 -12.27 3.52 -3.20
C ARG A 28 -11.20 2.94 -2.29
N GLY A 29 -10.34 3.81 -1.78
CA GLY A 29 -9.40 3.48 -0.74
C GLY A 29 -9.21 4.62 0.26
N ARG A 30 -8.39 4.36 1.27
CA ARG A 30 -8.03 5.35 2.29
C ARG A 30 -6.54 5.55 2.39
N THR A 31 -6.15 6.83 2.44
CA THR A 31 -4.79 7.25 2.79
C THR A 31 -4.52 7.07 4.28
N GLU A 32 -3.24 7.20 4.67
CA GLU A 32 -2.79 7.12 6.07
C GLU A 32 -3.47 8.17 6.98
N ASN A 33 -3.75 9.37 6.45
CA ASN A 33 -4.50 10.41 7.16
C ASN A 33 -6.03 10.25 7.04
N ASN A 34 -6.50 9.04 6.73
CA ASN A 34 -7.90 8.62 6.69
C ASN A 34 -8.77 9.40 5.68
N ARG A 35 -8.19 9.91 4.59
CA ARG A 35 -8.94 10.54 3.49
C ARG A 35 -9.38 9.50 2.47
N VAL A 36 -10.59 9.65 1.98
CA VAL A 36 -11.14 8.80 0.92
C VAL A 36 -10.55 9.22 -0.42
N VAL A 37 -10.05 8.25 -1.19
CA VAL A 37 -9.58 8.43 -2.56
C VAL A 37 -10.39 7.52 -3.46
N ASN A 38 -10.94 8.06 -4.54
CA ASN A 38 -11.55 7.27 -5.61
C ASN A 38 -10.61 7.24 -6.82
N PHE A 39 -10.47 6.09 -7.45
CA PHE A 39 -9.59 5.88 -8.60
C PHE A 39 -10.14 4.75 -9.48
N GLU A 40 -9.76 4.75 -10.75
CA GLU A 40 -10.09 3.67 -11.68
C GLU A 40 -9.10 2.51 -11.48
N GLY A 41 -9.61 1.28 -11.43
CA GLY A 41 -8.78 0.10 -11.17
C GLY A 41 -9.57 -1.19 -11.16
N SER A 42 -8.87 -2.32 -11.19
CA SER A 42 -9.48 -3.65 -11.22
C SER A 42 -9.85 -4.12 -9.80
N ALA A 43 -10.98 -4.82 -9.66
CA ALA A 43 -11.56 -5.23 -8.37
C ALA A 43 -10.67 -6.20 -7.57
N ASP A 44 -9.68 -6.84 -8.20
CA ASP A 44 -8.66 -7.66 -7.54
C ASP A 44 -7.76 -6.86 -6.59
N LEU A 45 -7.69 -5.54 -6.75
CA LEU A 45 -6.92 -4.64 -5.87
C LEU A 45 -7.54 -4.46 -4.48
N ILE A 46 -8.80 -4.86 -4.25
CA ILE A 46 -9.48 -4.70 -2.97
C ILE A 46 -8.71 -5.47 -1.86
N GLY A 47 -8.44 -4.80 -0.73
CA GLY A 47 -7.69 -5.37 0.39
C GLY A 47 -6.16 -5.31 0.24
N GLN A 48 -5.67 -4.64 -0.81
CA GLN A 48 -4.25 -4.42 -1.06
C GLN A 48 -3.86 -2.95 -0.84
N PHE A 49 -2.57 -2.71 -0.61
CA PHE A 49 -2.02 -1.36 -0.69
C PHE A 49 -1.61 -1.02 -2.12
N VAL A 50 -2.00 0.17 -2.57
CA VAL A 50 -1.61 0.70 -3.88
C VAL A 50 -1.09 2.13 -3.73
N ASP A 51 -0.16 2.52 -4.58
CA ASP A 51 0.29 3.91 -4.68
C ASP A 51 -0.51 4.61 -5.79
N VAL A 52 -1.11 5.76 -5.46
CA VAL A 52 -1.90 6.58 -6.38
C VAL A 52 -1.38 8.01 -6.45
N ASN A 53 -1.46 8.64 -7.62
CA ASN A 53 -1.19 10.07 -7.79
C ASN A 53 -2.50 10.84 -7.56
N ILE A 54 -2.52 11.82 -6.66
CA ILE A 54 -3.73 12.62 -6.44
C ILE A 54 -3.87 13.69 -7.52
N VAL A 55 -4.86 13.54 -8.39
CA VAL A 55 -5.11 14.46 -9.51
C VAL A 55 -6.12 15.55 -9.20
N ASP A 56 -7.14 15.26 -8.38
CA ASP A 56 -8.15 16.24 -7.99
C ASP A 56 -8.53 16.13 -6.51
N VAL A 57 -9.02 17.25 -5.98
CA VAL A 57 -9.40 17.39 -4.57
C VAL A 57 -10.83 17.90 -4.46
N PHE A 58 -11.71 17.08 -3.89
CA PHE A 58 -13.09 17.42 -3.58
C PHE A 58 -13.26 17.70 -2.07
N PRO A 59 -14.41 18.26 -1.64
CA PRO A 59 -14.62 18.59 -0.23
C PRO A 59 -14.39 17.41 0.73
N ASN A 60 -14.87 16.22 0.35
CA ASN A 60 -14.88 15.02 1.21
C ASN A 60 -14.09 13.83 0.63
N SER A 61 -13.49 13.99 -0.55
CA SER A 61 -12.75 12.92 -1.22
C SER A 61 -11.62 13.49 -2.07
N LEU A 62 -10.70 12.63 -2.46
CA LEU A 62 -9.68 12.89 -3.45
C LEU A 62 -9.99 12.02 -4.68
N ARG A 63 -9.53 12.44 -5.85
CA ARG A 63 -9.44 11.57 -7.03
C ARG A 63 -7.99 11.26 -7.28
N GLY A 64 -7.70 10.00 -7.54
CA GLY A 64 -6.36 9.55 -7.87
C GLY A 64 -6.29 8.72 -9.13
N GLU A 65 -5.09 8.57 -9.64
CA GLU A 65 -4.72 7.66 -10.72
C GLU A 65 -3.75 6.61 -10.17
N LEU A 66 -3.94 5.35 -10.55
CA LEU A 66 -3.11 4.23 -10.09
C LEU A 66 -1.68 4.36 -10.65
N ILE A 67 -0.67 4.28 -9.76
CA ILE A 67 0.74 4.28 -10.15
C ILE A 67 1.34 2.87 -9.99
N ARG A 68 1.16 2.26 -8.81
CA ARG A 68 1.76 0.96 -8.47
C ARG A 68 0.82 0.12 -7.63
N THR A 69 0.82 -1.17 -7.89
CA THR A 69 0.10 -2.20 -7.16
C THR A 69 0.97 -2.81 -6.05
N GLU A 70 0.35 -3.51 -5.10
CA GLU A 70 1.04 -4.20 -4.00
C GLU A 70 2.14 -5.16 -4.51
N LYS A 71 1.88 -5.81 -5.65
CA LYS A 71 2.79 -6.74 -6.31
C LYS A 71 4.06 -6.04 -6.80
N GLU A 72 3.93 -4.86 -7.40
CA GLU A 72 5.07 -4.07 -7.90
C GLU A 72 5.90 -3.49 -6.75
N MET A 73 5.26 -3.23 -5.60
CA MET A 73 5.91 -2.75 -4.39
C MET A 73 6.53 -3.86 -3.52
N ASN A 74 6.28 -5.14 -3.83
CA ASN A 74 6.75 -6.31 -3.07
C ASN A 74 6.42 -6.24 -1.56
N LEU A 75 5.23 -5.71 -1.19
CA LEU A 75 4.86 -5.50 0.22
C LEU A 75 4.49 -6.80 0.95
N ARG A 76 3.94 -7.78 0.23
CA ARG A 76 3.63 -9.11 0.77
C ARG A 76 4.60 -10.14 0.24
N SER A 77 5.79 -10.19 0.83
CA SER A 77 6.72 -11.30 0.64
C SER A 77 6.21 -12.51 1.43
N VAL A 78 5.61 -13.47 0.73
CA VAL A 78 5.34 -14.80 1.30
C VAL A 78 6.68 -15.51 1.39
N ILE A 79 7.41 -15.29 2.49
CA ILE A 79 8.66 -16.01 2.74
C ILE A 79 8.29 -17.36 3.33
N SER A 80 8.75 -18.45 2.72
CA SER A 80 8.55 -19.78 3.32
C SER A 80 9.24 -19.86 4.68
N PRO A 81 8.74 -20.64 5.64
CA PRO A 81 9.42 -20.83 6.93
C PRO A 81 10.89 -21.21 6.76
N THR A 82 11.20 -22.04 5.75
CA THR A 82 12.57 -22.44 5.39
C THR A 82 13.43 -21.25 4.93
N GLN A 83 12.89 -20.34 4.12
CA GLN A 83 13.59 -19.14 3.67
C GLN A 83 13.77 -18.11 4.79
N MET A 84 12.83 -18.03 5.74
CA MET A 84 12.98 -17.21 6.96
C MET A 84 14.11 -17.74 7.84
N MET A 85 14.14 -19.06 8.08
CA MET A 85 15.19 -19.71 8.87
C MET A 85 16.58 -19.54 8.26
N ALA A 86 16.69 -19.63 6.93
CA ALA A 86 17.95 -19.43 6.22
C ALA A 86 18.50 -17.99 6.32
N LYS A 87 17.63 -16.98 6.45
CA LYS A 87 18.03 -15.56 6.56
C LYS A 87 18.51 -15.17 7.96
N THR A 88 18.03 -15.87 8.99
CA THR A 88 18.33 -15.59 10.40
C THR A 88 19.62 -16.26 10.88
N ARG A 89 20.08 -17.31 10.19
CA ARG A 89 21.23 -18.11 10.61
C ARG A 89 22.54 -17.56 10.03
N ARG A 90 23.14 -16.57 10.70
CA ARG A 90 24.60 -16.39 10.67
C ARG A 90 25.18 -17.33 11.72
N GLU A 91 25.25 -18.61 11.40
CA GLU A 91 26.10 -19.50 12.17
C GLU A 91 27.50 -19.45 11.60
N ASP A 92 28.47 -19.25 12.49
CA ASP A 92 29.87 -19.49 12.18
C ASP A 92 30.09 -21.00 11.94
N GLU A 93 31.20 -21.41 11.34
CA GLU A 93 31.46 -22.78 10.85
C GLU A 93 31.24 -23.92 11.88
N LEU A 94 31.11 -23.58 13.17
CA LEU A 94 30.90 -24.50 14.29
C LEU A 94 29.45 -24.55 14.81
N GLY A 95 28.51 -23.78 14.24
CA GLY A 95 27.10 -23.79 14.63
C GLY A 95 26.80 -23.18 16.00
N VAL A 96 27.73 -22.42 16.59
CA VAL A 96 27.61 -21.82 17.92
C VAL A 96 27.40 -20.31 17.79
N ALA A 97 26.27 -19.81 18.30
CA ALA A 97 26.05 -18.37 18.46
C ALA A 97 26.79 -17.88 19.71
N THR A 98 27.88 -17.14 19.53
CA THR A 98 28.53 -16.42 20.64
C THR A 98 27.62 -15.31 21.14
N PHE A 99 27.07 -15.49 22.33
CA PHE A 99 26.39 -14.44 23.10
C PHE A 99 27.43 -13.73 23.98
N THR A 100 27.66 -12.45 23.73
CA THR A 100 28.43 -11.58 24.63
C THR A 100 27.43 -10.72 25.41
N PRO A 101 27.34 -10.84 26.75
CA PRO A 101 26.38 -10.09 27.56
C PRO A 101 26.64 -8.58 27.54
#